data_AF-A0AAI8BXQ7-F1
#
_entry.id   AF-A0AAI8BXQ7-F1
#
_cell.length_a   1.000
_cell.length_b   1.000
_cell.length_c   1.000
_cell.angle_alpha   90.00
_cell.angle_beta   90.00
_cell.angle_gamma   90.00
#
_symmetry.space_group_name_H-M   'P 1'
#
loop_
_entity.id
_entity.type
_entity.pdbx_description
1 polymer ?
#
loop_
_entity_poly.entity_id
_entity_poly.type
_entity_poly.pdbx_seq_one_letter_code
_entity_poly.pdbx_strand_id
1 'polypeptide(L)'
;MDDKQIKYIYYATGTKLQKQIYVNNNLTSITSYAGAFIYEKSSPSGSEQLQFFSHAEGYVEKVDQVYYKYVYQYKDHLGNVRLNYAQGEDGLMIKEENNYYTFGVKHKGYNNVIVGRDHKYGYENKEEQDELGLDGFRAVGNPPLVIKSGNYTTGLKRTYKPGYIRFIGALTAMSAAAPIRILVSAF
;
A
#
# COMPACT_ATOMS: atom_id res chain seq x y z
N MET A 1 -21.65 -3.27 -10.30
CA MET A 1 -20.46 -2.89 -9.51
C MET A 1 -19.68 -4.17 -9.29
N ASP A 2 -18.40 -4.22 -9.67
CA ASP A 2 -17.56 -5.38 -9.38
C ASP A 2 -17.29 -5.46 -7.87
N ASP A 3 -17.40 -6.65 -7.29
CA ASP A 3 -17.05 -6.88 -5.87
C ASP A 3 -15.54 -6.87 -5.72
N LYS A 4 -15.00 -5.85 -5.02
CA LYS A 4 -13.56 -5.70 -4.79
C LYS A 4 -13.22 -5.93 -3.34
N GLN A 5 -12.22 -6.78 -3.12
CA GLN A 5 -11.76 -7.15 -1.78
C GLN A 5 -10.23 -7.13 -1.71
N ILE A 6 -9.72 -6.74 -0.55
CA ILE A 6 -8.29 -6.79 -0.24
C ILE A 6 -8.10 -7.70 0.97
N LYS A 7 -7.22 -8.69 0.83
CA LYS A 7 -6.82 -9.58 1.91
C LYS A 7 -5.37 -9.36 2.28
N TYR A 8 -5.11 -9.18 3.56
CA TYR A 8 -3.78 -9.00 4.10
C TYR A 8 -3.34 -10.23 4.89
N ILE A 9 -2.07 -10.57 4.79
CA ILE A 9 -1.42 -11.65 5.52
C ILE A 9 -0.28 -11.04 6.34
N TYR A 10 -0.16 -11.44 7.59
CA TYR A 10 0.82 -10.92 8.55
C TYR A 10 1.55 -12.04 9.27
N TYR A 11 2.76 -11.77 9.72
CA TYR A 11 3.37 -12.53 10.81
C TYR A 11 2.61 -12.30 12.11
N ALA A 12 2.75 -13.25 13.05
CA ALA A 12 2.18 -13.12 14.40
C ALA A 12 2.74 -11.90 15.17
N THR A 13 3.86 -11.33 14.74
CA THR A 13 4.45 -10.09 15.27
C THR A 13 3.75 -8.82 14.78
N GLY A 14 2.80 -8.93 13.86
CA GLY A 14 2.11 -7.79 13.24
C GLY A 14 2.79 -7.23 11.99
N THR A 15 3.93 -7.80 11.56
CA THR A 15 4.59 -7.42 10.31
C THR A 15 3.77 -7.86 9.10
N LYS A 16 3.47 -6.94 8.17
CA LYS A 16 2.76 -7.26 6.92
C LYS A 16 3.65 -8.14 6.04
N LEU A 17 3.09 -9.24 5.55
CA LEU A 17 3.75 -10.19 4.65
C LEU A 17 3.21 -10.11 3.23
N GLN A 18 1.90 -9.97 3.09
CA GLN A 18 1.27 -10.02 1.77
C GLN A 18 -0.02 -9.21 1.73
N LYS A 19 -0.31 -8.64 0.57
CA LYS A 19 -1.57 -8.04 0.18
C LYS A 19 -2.07 -8.78 -1.05
N GLN A 20 -3.34 -9.16 -1.07
CA GLN A 20 -3.98 -9.89 -2.15
C GLN A 20 -5.23 -9.14 -2.57
N ILE A 21 -5.37 -8.86 -3.86
CA ILE A 21 -6.50 -8.14 -4.42
C ILE A 21 -7.40 -9.14 -5.13
N TYR A 22 -8.68 -9.11 -4.80
CA TYR A 22 -9.71 -9.94 -5.41
C TYR A 22 -10.74 -9.06 -6.11
N VAL A 23 -11.16 -9.49 -7.30
CA VAL A 23 -12.27 -8.90 -8.06
C VAL A 23 -13.24 -10.02 -8.39
N ASN A 24 -14.50 -9.86 -8.01
CA ASN A 24 -15.54 -10.88 -8.16
C ASN A 24 -15.09 -12.24 -7.61
N ASN A 25 -14.47 -12.22 -6.41
CA ASN A 25 -13.89 -13.38 -5.72
C ASN A 25 -12.73 -14.09 -6.44
N ASN A 26 -12.21 -13.54 -7.54
CA ASN A 26 -11.04 -14.04 -8.24
C ASN A 26 -9.80 -13.25 -7.81
N LEU A 27 -8.73 -13.95 -7.46
CA LEU A 27 -7.44 -13.32 -7.13
C LEU A 27 -6.85 -12.69 -8.39
N THR A 28 -6.57 -11.39 -8.37
CA THR A 28 -6.04 -10.66 -9.52
C THR A 28 -4.59 -10.24 -9.32
N SER A 29 -4.21 -9.88 -8.11
CA SER A 29 -2.86 -9.39 -7.82
C SER A 29 -2.42 -9.78 -6.41
N ILE A 30 -1.12 -9.98 -6.27
CA ILE A 30 -0.45 -10.22 -4.99
C ILE A 30 0.72 -9.26 -4.87
N THR A 31 0.80 -8.53 -3.75
CA THR A 31 1.98 -7.77 -3.33
C THR A 31 2.62 -8.49 -2.14
N SER A 32 3.90 -8.85 -2.24
CA SER A 32 4.68 -9.48 -1.17
C SER A 32 5.66 -8.47 -0.58
N TYR A 33 5.77 -8.46 0.75
CA TYR A 33 6.59 -7.51 1.51
C TYR A 33 7.73 -8.28 2.18
N ALA A 34 8.97 -8.02 1.74
CA ALA A 34 10.18 -8.66 2.24
C ALA A 34 11.15 -7.60 2.78
N GLY A 35 10.88 -7.12 4.00
CA GLY A 35 11.63 -6.02 4.59
C GLY A 35 11.48 -4.74 3.77
N ALA A 36 12.59 -4.21 3.26
CA ALA A 36 12.61 -3.03 2.39
C ALA A 36 12.12 -3.32 0.95
N PHE A 37 12.04 -4.59 0.55
CA PHE A 37 11.76 -5.00 -0.82
C PHE A 37 10.26 -5.26 -1.02
N ILE A 38 9.73 -4.74 -2.12
CA ILE A 38 8.34 -4.92 -2.54
C ILE A 38 8.31 -5.70 -3.84
N TYR A 39 7.57 -6.80 -3.84
CA TYR A 39 7.35 -7.63 -5.01
C TYR A 39 5.88 -7.62 -5.38
N GLU A 40 5.59 -7.73 -6.67
CA GLU A 40 4.23 -7.88 -7.17
C GLU A 40 4.14 -9.02 -8.16
N LYS A 41 2.95 -9.60 -8.20
CA LYS A 41 2.55 -10.66 -9.11
C LYS A 41 1.17 -10.31 -9.64
N SER A 42 1.10 -9.94 -10.93
CA SER A 42 -0.10 -9.40 -11.57
C SER A 42 -1.18 -10.44 -11.94
N SER A 43 -0.98 -11.71 -11.59
CA SER A 43 -1.93 -12.81 -11.80
C SER A 43 -1.57 -13.98 -10.87
N PRO A 44 -2.53 -14.79 -10.39
CA PRO A 44 -2.26 -15.96 -9.54
C PRO A 44 -1.25 -16.96 -10.11
N SER A 45 -1.16 -17.07 -11.43
CA SER A 45 -0.22 -17.93 -12.16
C SER A 45 1.03 -17.20 -12.64
N GLY A 46 1.08 -15.87 -12.50
CA GLY A 46 2.21 -15.05 -12.92
C GLY A 46 3.49 -15.32 -12.12
N SER A 47 4.60 -14.78 -12.62
CA SER A 47 5.86 -14.74 -11.87
C SER A 47 5.86 -13.55 -10.93
N GLU A 48 6.44 -13.74 -9.75
CA GLU A 48 6.71 -12.64 -8.81
C GLU A 48 7.87 -11.79 -9.34
N GLN A 49 7.71 -10.47 -9.33
CA GLN A 49 8.69 -9.53 -9.85
C GLN A 49 8.97 -8.46 -8.80
N LEU A 50 10.26 -8.13 -8.61
CA LEU A 50 10.68 -7.01 -7.80
C LEU A 50 10.13 -5.71 -8.40
N GLN A 51 9.49 -4.90 -7.57
CA GLN A 51 8.96 -3.61 -7.98
C GLN A 51 9.92 -2.49 -7.60
N PHE A 52 10.26 -2.42 -6.32
CA PHE A 52 11.23 -1.48 -5.78
C PHE A 52 11.69 -1.91 -4.40
N PHE A 53 12.73 -1.26 -3.89
CA PHE A 53 13.14 -1.37 -2.50
C PHE A 53 13.62 -0.02 -1.95
N SER A 54 13.43 0.21 -0.65
CA SER A 54 13.81 1.47 -0.01
C SER A 54 15.31 1.56 0.31
N HIS A 55 15.82 2.78 0.31
CA HIS A 55 17.13 3.16 0.85
C HIS A 55 17.01 4.44 1.71
N ALA A 56 18.11 4.94 2.26
CA ALA A 56 18.09 6.02 3.26
C ALA A 56 17.43 7.34 2.79
N GLU A 57 17.51 7.63 1.48
CA GLU A 57 17.08 8.90 0.89
C GLU A 57 15.88 8.75 -0.05
N GLY A 58 15.36 7.53 -0.21
CA GLY A 58 14.29 7.23 -1.16
C GLY A 58 14.16 5.75 -1.48
N TYR A 59 14.06 5.41 -2.75
CA TYR A 59 13.89 4.03 -3.21
C TYR A 59 14.55 3.78 -4.56
N VAL A 60 14.84 2.51 -4.82
CA VAL A 60 15.31 2.03 -6.13
C VAL A 60 14.18 1.27 -6.80
N GLU A 61 13.73 1.74 -7.96
CA GLU A 61 12.72 1.04 -8.76
C GLU A 61 13.37 0.14 -9.81
N LYS A 62 12.81 -1.05 -10.01
CA LYS A 62 13.16 -1.92 -11.13
C LYS A 62 12.50 -1.36 -12.38
N VAL A 63 13.31 -1.03 -13.38
CA VAL A 63 12.82 -0.56 -14.69
C VAL A 63 12.83 -1.71 -15.69
N ASP A 64 13.89 -2.51 -15.70
CA ASP A 64 14.01 -3.72 -16.50
C ASP A 64 14.86 -4.78 -15.77
N GLN A 65 15.19 -5.89 -16.42
CA GLN A 65 15.91 -7.02 -15.81
C GLN A 65 17.32 -6.67 -15.31
N VAL A 66 17.99 -5.72 -15.96
CA VAL A 66 19.36 -5.28 -15.62
C VAL A 66 19.40 -3.82 -15.14
N TYR A 67 18.35 -3.04 -15.42
CA TYR A 67 18.34 -1.60 -15.17
C TYR A 67 17.45 -1.22 -13.98
N TYR A 68 18.05 -0.46 -13.07
CA TYR A 68 17.44 0.07 -11.86
C TYR A 68 17.57 1.58 -11.83
N LYS A 69 16.53 2.26 -11.34
CA LYS A 69 16.52 3.72 -11.22
C LYS A 69 16.43 4.13 -9.77
N TYR A 70 17.37 4.96 -9.34
CA TYR A 70 17.37 5.58 -8.02
C TYR A 70 16.43 6.78 -8.03
N VAL A 71 15.51 6.80 -7.07
CA VAL A 71 14.55 7.88 -6.86
C VAL A 71 14.76 8.42 -5.46
N TYR A 72 14.99 9.72 -5.38
CA TYR A 72 15.19 10.45 -4.14
C TYR A 72 13.89 11.15 -3.74
N GLN A 73 13.73 11.32 -2.43
CA GLN A 73 12.52 11.86 -1.83
C GLN A 73 12.82 13.16 -1.09
N TYR A 74 12.11 14.22 -1.45
CA TYR A 74 12.03 15.39 -0.59
C TYR A 74 10.85 15.24 0.37
N LYS A 75 11.14 15.28 1.66
CA LYS A 75 10.16 15.11 2.74
C LYS A 75 9.91 16.44 3.44
N ASP A 76 8.68 16.66 3.88
CA ASP A 76 8.37 17.76 4.78
C ASP A 76 8.79 17.46 6.23
N HIS A 77 8.58 18.43 7.12
CA HIS A 77 8.93 18.33 8.55
C HIS A 77 8.16 17.23 9.31
N LEU A 78 7.07 16.70 8.75
CA LEU A 78 6.31 15.58 9.32
C LEU A 78 6.73 14.24 8.69
N GLY A 79 7.66 14.27 7.74
CA GLY A 79 8.14 13.09 7.04
C GLY A 79 7.24 12.65 5.88
N ASN A 80 6.29 13.48 5.42
CA ASN A 80 5.50 13.18 4.22
C ASN A 80 6.34 13.40 2.97
N VAL A 81 6.25 12.48 2.02
CA VAL A 81 6.96 12.61 0.73
C VAL A 81 6.24 13.63 -0.15
N ARG A 82 6.87 14.79 -0.38
CA ARG A 82 6.32 15.91 -1.18
C ARG A 82 6.76 15.88 -2.63
N LEU A 83 7.95 15.34 -2.90
CA LEU A 83 8.50 15.25 -4.25
C LEU A 83 9.31 13.96 -4.39
N ASN A 84 9.05 13.23 -5.45
CA ASN A 84 9.91 12.15 -5.94
C ASN A 84 10.68 12.69 -7.15
N TYR A 85 12.00 12.50 -7.17
CA TYR A 85 12.84 12.94 -8.29
C TYR A 85 13.99 11.98 -8.55
N ALA A 86 14.47 11.95 -9.79
CA ALA A 86 15.52 11.05 -10.24
C ALA A 86 16.43 11.73 -11.26
N GLN A 87 17.56 11.11 -11.56
CA GLN A 87 18.37 11.52 -12.71
C GLN A 87 17.64 11.13 -14.01
N GLY A 88 17.39 12.12 -14.86
CA GLY A 88 16.96 12.00 -16.25
C GLY A 88 18.12 12.20 -17.23
N GLU A 89 17.80 12.25 -18.52
CA GLU A 89 18.81 12.42 -19.60
C GLU A 89 19.50 13.79 -19.51
N ASP A 90 18.73 14.87 -19.32
CA ASP A 90 19.23 16.25 -19.31
C ASP A 90 19.50 16.82 -17.90
N GLY A 91 19.40 15.99 -16.85
CA GLY A 91 19.56 16.44 -15.46
C GLY A 91 18.49 15.89 -14.52
N LEU A 92 18.17 16.65 -13.47
CA LEU A 92 17.14 16.25 -12.50
C LEU A 92 15.75 16.22 -13.14
N MET A 93 15.06 15.11 -12.95
CA MET A 93 13.71 14.87 -13.44
C MET A 93 12.76 14.67 -12.26
N ILE A 94 11.69 15.45 -12.22
CA ILE A 94 10.59 15.25 -11.27
C ILE A 94 9.81 14.01 -11.71
N LYS A 95 9.67 13.06 -10.80
CA LYS A 95 8.90 11.83 -11.00
C LYS A 95 7.45 12.04 -10.62
N GLU A 96 7.23 12.63 -9.44
CA GLU A 96 5.90 12.88 -8.90
C GLU A 96 5.95 14.04 -7.92
N GLU A 97 4.90 14.85 -7.92
CA GLU A 97 4.65 15.86 -6.91
C GLU A 97 3.44 15.48 -6.06
N ASN A 98 3.59 15.55 -4.75
CA ASN A 98 2.60 15.12 -3.79
C ASN A 98 2.27 16.25 -2.81
N ASN A 99 1.02 16.69 -2.84
CA ASN A 99 0.49 17.72 -1.93
C ASN A 99 -0.60 17.11 -1.06
N TYR A 100 -0.50 17.23 0.26
CA TYR A 100 -1.45 16.63 1.20
C TYR A 100 -2.23 17.69 1.97
N TYR A 101 -3.52 17.43 2.19
CA TYR A 101 -4.32 18.07 3.23
C TYR A 101 -3.83 17.61 4.61
N THR A 102 -4.21 18.33 5.66
CA THR A 102 -3.85 18.06 7.07
C THR A 102 -4.21 16.66 7.58
N PHE A 103 -5.14 15.96 6.91
CA PHE A 103 -5.57 14.60 7.26
C PHE A 103 -5.11 13.53 6.26
N GLY A 104 -4.12 13.84 5.42
CA GLY A 104 -3.42 12.87 4.57
C GLY A 104 -4.06 12.56 3.23
N VAL A 105 -5.18 13.21 2.88
CA VAL A 105 -5.73 13.14 1.53
C VAL A 105 -4.84 13.94 0.59
N LYS A 106 -4.41 13.32 -0.51
CA LYS A 106 -3.68 14.02 -1.58
C LYS A 106 -4.61 15.02 -2.28
N HIS A 107 -4.12 16.24 -2.46
CA HIS A 107 -4.75 17.24 -3.32
C HIS A 107 -4.82 16.68 -4.74
N LYS A 108 -5.96 16.87 -5.41
CA LYS A 108 -6.13 16.57 -6.84
C LYS A 108 -6.30 17.86 -7.61
N GLY A 109 -5.77 17.91 -8.83
CA GLY A 109 -6.01 19.01 -9.78
C GLY A 109 -4.84 19.96 -9.96
N TYR A 110 -3.71 19.71 -9.29
CA TYR A 110 -2.46 20.44 -9.48
C TYR A 110 -1.33 19.43 -9.67
N ASN A 111 -0.58 19.57 -10.76
CA ASN A 111 0.60 18.78 -11.12
C ASN A 111 0.46 17.26 -10.86
N ASN A 112 -0.59 16.63 -11.41
CA ASN A 112 -0.83 15.19 -11.28
C ASN A 112 0.08 14.33 -12.18
N VAL A 113 1.18 14.89 -12.69
CA VAL A 113 2.06 14.20 -13.63
C VAL A 113 2.88 13.17 -12.86
N ILE A 114 2.76 11.92 -13.28
CA ILE A 114 3.56 10.80 -12.79
C ILE A 114 4.44 10.34 -13.95
N VAL A 115 5.75 10.45 -13.78
CA VAL A 115 6.73 9.94 -14.74
C VAL A 115 7.22 8.58 -14.26
N GLY A 116 6.80 7.52 -14.94
CA GLY A 116 7.09 6.13 -14.55
C GLY A 116 5.99 5.54 -13.67
N ARG A 117 6.36 4.90 -12.55
CA ARG A 117 5.42 4.23 -11.66
C ARG A 117 4.90 5.14 -10.55
N ASP A 118 3.59 5.08 -10.30
CA ASP A 118 2.94 5.66 -9.11
C ASP A 118 3.54 5.07 -7.82
N HIS A 119 4.24 5.89 -7.04
CA HIS A 119 4.80 5.48 -5.76
C HIS A 119 3.76 5.62 -4.65
N LYS A 120 3.20 4.47 -4.24
CA LYS A 120 2.10 4.38 -3.26
C LYS A 120 2.49 4.76 -1.82
N TYR A 121 3.74 5.09 -1.53
CA TYR A 121 4.17 5.49 -0.17
C TYR A 121 4.35 7.00 -0.11
N GLY A 122 3.59 7.67 0.74
CA GLY A 122 3.50 9.13 0.72
C GLY A 122 3.30 9.75 2.10
N TYR A 123 2.03 9.90 2.48
CA TYR A 123 1.65 10.49 3.76
C TYR A 123 2.13 9.63 4.94
N GLU A 124 2.87 10.23 5.88
CA GLU A 124 3.50 9.56 7.03
C GLU A 124 4.33 8.32 6.66
N ASN A 125 4.86 8.24 5.43
CA ASN A 125 5.53 7.07 4.85
C ASN A 125 4.66 5.79 4.87
N LYS A 126 3.33 5.94 4.87
CA LYS A 126 2.39 4.82 4.79
C LYS A 126 2.00 4.54 3.34
N GLU A 127 1.75 3.26 3.07
CA GLU A 127 1.22 2.80 1.79
C GLU A 127 -0.24 3.23 1.63
N GLU A 128 -0.54 3.87 0.51
CA GLU A 128 -1.85 4.28 0.05
C GLU A 128 -2.52 3.17 -0.75
N GLN A 129 -3.78 2.87 -0.44
CA GLN A 129 -4.59 1.87 -1.13
C GLN A 129 -5.70 2.57 -1.94
N ASP A 130 -5.75 2.33 -3.24
CA ASP A 130 -6.75 2.85 -4.16
C ASP A 130 -7.55 1.77 -4.91
N GLU A 131 -7.27 0.50 -4.63
CA GLU A 131 -7.81 -0.64 -5.38
C GLU A 131 -9.32 -0.82 -5.18
N LEU A 132 -9.84 -0.40 -4.02
CA LEU A 132 -11.27 -0.39 -3.71
C LEU A 132 -12.06 0.65 -4.51
N GLY A 133 -11.40 1.59 -5.20
CA GLY A 133 -12.07 2.57 -6.05
C GLY A 133 -12.96 3.56 -5.29
N LEU A 134 -12.62 3.86 -4.04
CA LEU A 134 -13.37 4.80 -3.22
C LEU A 134 -13.10 6.23 -3.73
N ASP A 135 -14.14 6.89 -4.23
CA ASP A 135 -14.10 8.21 -4.90
C ASP A 135 -13.33 9.27 -4.09
N GLY A 136 -12.02 9.38 -4.34
CA GLY A 136 -11.13 10.34 -3.70
C GLY A 136 -10.55 9.93 -2.35
N PHE A 137 -10.98 8.80 -1.77
CA PHE A 137 -10.45 8.32 -0.50
C PHE A 137 -9.45 7.18 -0.72
N ARG A 138 -8.16 7.52 -0.69
CA ARG A 138 -7.09 6.52 -0.58
C ARG A 138 -7.01 6.10 0.88
N ALA A 139 -7.25 4.83 1.17
CA ALA A 139 -7.09 4.33 2.54
C ALA A 139 -5.59 4.33 2.87
N VAL A 140 -5.21 5.08 3.89
CA VAL A 140 -3.81 5.18 4.32
C VAL A 140 -3.54 4.14 5.41
N GLY A 141 -2.60 3.25 5.13
CA GLY A 141 -1.98 2.42 6.16
C GLY A 141 -2.48 0.98 6.26
N ASN A 142 -1.72 0.24 7.08
CA ASN A 142 -2.05 -1.11 7.52
C ASN A 142 -3.34 -1.08 8.34
N PRO A 143 -4.34 -1.95 8.09
CA PRO A 143 -5.36 -2.19 9.10
C PRO A 143 -4.65 -2.57 10.40
N PRO A 144 -4.85 -1.85 11.51
CA PRO A 144 -4.10 -2.08 12.73
C PRO A 144 -4.37 -3.48 13.26
N LEU A 145 -3.32 -4.30 13.40
CA LEU A 145 -3.34 -5.49 14.24
C LEU A 145 -3.05 -5.07 15.67
N VAL A 146 -4.09 -4.85 16.46
CA VAL A 146 -3.95 -4.72 17.92
C VAL A 146 -3.99 -6.12 18.51
N ILE A 147 -2.82 -6.73 18.73
CA ILE A 147 -2.70 -8.00 19.45
C ILE A 147 -2.68 -7.68 20.95
N LYS A 148 -3.87 -7.64 21.58
CA LYS A 148 -3.97 -7.66 23.05
C LYS A 148 -4.05 -9.11 23.51
N SER A 149 -3.18 -9.48 24.44
CA SER A 149 -3.20 -10.78 25.11
C SER A 149 -4.56 -11.01 25.77
N GLY A 150 -5.26 -12.06 25.34
CA GLY A 150 -6.54 -12.48 25.89
C GLY A 150 -7.75 -11.87 25.17
N ASN A 151 -8.53 -12.75 24.50
CA ASN A 151 -9.83 -12.48 23.87
C ASN A 151 -9.83 -11.32 22.84
N TYR A 152 -9.54 -11.70 21.60
CA TYR A 152 -9.32 -10.80 20.47
C TYR A 152 -10.62 -10.14 19.99
N THR A 153 -10.86 -8.91 20.44
CA THR A 153 -11.83 -7.99 19.82
C THR A 153 -11.07 -6.95 19.00
N THR A 154 -11.37 -6.87 17.70
CA THR A 154 -10.90 -5.77 16.86
C THR A 154 -11.59 -4.49 17.34
N GLY A 155 -10.82 -3.54 17.84
CA GLY A 155 -11.34 -2.24 18.27
C GLY A 155 -11.79 -1.40 17.07
N LEU A 156 -12.98 -1.64 16.56
CA LEU A 156 -13.65 -0.79 15.58
C LEU A 156 -14.56 0.19 16.33
N LYS A 157 -14.17 1.47 16.45
CA LYS A 157 -15.13 2.54 16.76
C LYS A 157 -16.08 2.66 15.57
N ARG A 158 -17.32 2.19 15.76
CA ARG A 158 -18.41 2.27 14.80
C ARG A 158 -18.85 3.73 14.65
N THR A 159 -18.73 4.27 13.44
CA THR A 159 -19.59 5.38 12.98
C THR A 159 -20.08 5.01 11.58
N TYR A 160 -21.37 4.79 11.45
CA TYR A 160 -22.04 4.47 10.18
C TYR A 160 -22.44 5.77 9.46
N LYS A 161 -22.08 5.90 8.19
CA LYS A 161 -22.64 6.80 7.18
C LYS A 161 -22.57 6.08 5.82
N PRO A 162 -23.41 6.41 4.84
CA PRO A 162 -23.36 5.80 3.51
C PRO A 162 -21.99 6.09 2.86
N GLY A 163 -21.31 5.07 2.32
CA GLY A 163 -19.98 5.20 1.67
C GLY A 163 -18.76 4.67 2.45
N TYR A 164 -18.93 3.76 3.42
CA TYR A 164 -17.80 3.23 4.23
C TYR A 164 -17.39 1.78 3.91
N ILE A 165 -16.06 1.57 3.96
CA ILE A 165 -15.36 0.28 3.97
C ILE A 165 -15.89 -0.60 5.11
N ARG A 166 -16.25 -1.85 4.82
CA ARG A 166 -16.55 -2.87 5.85
C ARG A 166 -15.29 -3.70 6.11
N PHE A 167 -14.83 -3.69 7.35
CA PHE A 167 -13.84 -4.64 7.84
C PHE A 167 -14.56 -5.91 8.30
N ILE A 168 -14.54 -6.97 7.48
CA ILE A 168 -15.10 -8.28 7.84
C ILE A 168 -13.95 -9.15 8.32
N GLY A 169 -13.66 -9.12 9.62
CA GLY A 169 -12.63 -9.96 10.22
C GLY A 169 -13.10 -11.41 10.35
N ALA A 170 -12.65 -12.30 9.47
CA ALA A 170 -12.64 -13.74 9.73
C ALA A 170 -11.26 -14.13 10.27
N LEU A 171 -11.14 -14.27 11.60
CA LEU A 171 -9.93 -14.70 12.27
C LEU A 171 -9.96 -16.23 12.44
N THR A 172 -9.23 -16.97 11.61
CA THR A 172 -8.95 -18.39 11.85
C THR A 172 -7.54 -18.49 12.43
N ALA A 173 -7.43 -18.58 13.75
CA ALA A 173 -6.16 -18.87 14.42
C ALA A 173 -5.93 -20.39 14.41
N MET A 174 -4.89 -20.87 13.74
CA MET A 174 -4.41 -22.25 13.86
C MET A 174 -2.93 -22.23 14.26
N SER A 175 -2.61 -22.56 15.52
CA SER A 175 -1.25 -22.75 16.04
C SER A 175 -0.33 -21.49 16.03
N ALA A 176 0.58 -21.42 17.00
CA ALA A 176 1.50 -20.31 17.25
C ALA A 176 2.50 -20.00 16.11
N ALA A 177 2.45 -20.77 15.00
CA ALA A 177 3.31 -20.62 13.83
C ALA A 177 2.57 -20.20 12.55
N ALA A 178 1.23 -20.06 12.55
CA ALA A 178 0.50 -19.72 11.33
C ALA A 178 0.32 -18.20 11.13
N PRO A 179 0.37 -17.71 9.88
CA PRO A 179 0.18 -16.30 9.57
C PRO A 179 -1.27 -15.84 9.77
N ILE A 180 -1.44 -14.60 10.23
CA ILE A 180 -2.77 -13.99 10.49
C ILE A 180 -3.33 -13.40 9.19
N ARG A 181 -4.62 -13.61 8.92
CA ARG A 181 -5.32 -13.14 7.72
C ARG A 181 -6.40 -12.12 8.07
N ILE A 182 -6.46 -10.99 7.36
CA ILE A 182 -7.47 -9.94 7.52
C ILE A 182 -8.11 -9.65 6.16
N LEU A 183 -9.45 -9.58 6.10
CA LEU A 183 -10.20 -9.25 4.89
C LEU A 183 -10.84 -7.86 5.01
N VAL A 184 -10.74 -7.08 3.94
CA VAL A 184 -11.32 -5.74 3.78
C VAL A 184 -12.13 -5.71 2.49
N SER A 185 -13.39 -5.27 2.53
CA SER A 185 -14.26 -5.19 1.34
C SER A 185 -14.97 -3.85 1.24
N ALA A 186 -15.25 -3.43 0.00
CA ALA A 186 -16.16 -2.33 -0.33
C ALA A 186 -17.48 -2.93 -0.87
N PHE A 187 -18.62 -2.29 -0.56
CA PHE A 187 -19.95 -2.69 -1.04
C PHE A 187 -20.56 -1.57 -1.87
#